data_AF-A0A0E1NLB9-F1
#
_entry.id   AF-A0A0E1NLB9-F1
#
_cell.length_a   1.000
_cell.length_b   1.000
_cell.length_c   1.000
_cell.angle_alpha   90.00
_cell.angle_beta   90.00
_cell.angle_gamma   90.00
#
_symmetry.space_group_name_H-M   'P 1'
#
loop_
_entity.id
_entity.type
_entity.pdbx_description
1 polymer ?
#
loop_
_entity_poly.entity_id
_entity_poly.type
_entity_poly.pdbx_seq_one_letter_code
_entity_poly.pdbx_strand_id
1 'polypeptide(L)'
;MKKARFTETQILRVLKEVEGGRHVKDVCRENGGSEASYYNWKSKYGGMESSDIKRMKEREEENRRLKQMYASLCQRRMKSDPLISPPTAQY
;
A
#
# COMPACT_ATOMS: atom_id res chain seq x y z
N MET A 1 -11.33 -1.69 6.32
CA MET A 1 -9.91 -1.31 6.48
C MET A 1 -9.83 -0.32 7.63
N LYS A 2 -9.04 -0.60 8.68
CA LYS A 2 -8.77 0.43 9.70
C LYS A 2 -8.09 1.60 9.00
N LYS A 3 -8.59 2.83 9.22
CA LYS A 3 -7.95 4.03 8.68
C LYS A 3 -6.53 4.08 9.22
N ALA A 4 -5.53 4.07 8.35
CA ALA A 4 -4.15 4.23 8.77
C ALA A 4 -4.01 5.57 9.48
N ARG A 5 -3.35 5.60 10.65
CA ARG A 5 -3.11 6.84 11.42
C ARG A 5 -2.25 7.84 10.64
N PHE A 6 -1.44 7.34 9.71
CA PHE A 6 -0.55 8.12 8.85
C PHE A 6 -0.84 7.80 7.39
N THR A 7 -0.92 8.84 6.56
CA THR A 7 -0.97 8.71 5.10
C THR A 7 0.42 8.46 4.53
N GLU A 8 0.54 7.79 3.38
CA GLU A 8 1.83 7.58 2.73
C GLU A 8 2.57 8.89 2.43
N THR A 9 1.82 9.95 2.10
CA THR A 9 2.37 11.30 1.89
C THR A 9 2.95 11.91 3.16
N GLN A 10 2.33 11.68 4.32
CA GLN A 10 2.90 12.12 5.61
C GLN A 10 4.15 11.31 5.96
N ILE A 11 4.14 10.01 5.68
CA ILE A 11 5.28 9.13 5.89
C ILE A 11 6.49 9.59 5.06
N LEU A 12 6.29 9.87 3.77
CA LEU A 12 7.37 10.38 2.91
C LEU A 12 7.92 11.72 3.39
N ARG A 13 7.05 12.62 3.85
CA ARG A 13 7.51 13.92 4.39
C ARG A 13 8.44 13.72 5.58
N VAL A 14 8.05 12.84 6.51
CA VAL A 14 8.87 12.49 7.68
C VAL A 14 10.21 11.87 7.25
N LEU A 15 10.22 10.96 6.26
CA LEU A 15 11.45 10.37 5.75
C LEU A 15 12.38 11.43 5.12
N LYS A 16 11.83 12.33 4.29
CA LYS A 16 12.60 13.41 3.65
C LYS A 16 13.16 14.43 4.64
N GLU A 17 12.41 14.74 5.70
CA GLU A 17 12.90 15.61 6.76
C GLU A 17 14.14 15.03 7.46
N VAL A 18 14.16 13.72 7.71
CA VAL A 18 15.33 13.05 8.28
C VAL A 18 16.47 12.93 7.26
N GLU A 19 16.18 12.63 5.99
CA GLU A 19 17.19 12.64 4.91
C GLU A 19 17.82 14.04 4.72
N GLY A 20 17.06 15.10 4.98
CA GLY A 20 17.54 16.49 5.03
C GLY A 20 18.39 16.83 6.26
N GLY A 21 18.71 15.86 7.11
CA GLY A 21 19.62 16.00 8.25
C GLY A 21 18.94 16.26 9.60
N ARG A 22 17.60 16.25 9.69
CA ARG A 22 16.92 16.36 10.98
C ARG A 22 17.04 15.07 11.79
N HIS A 23 17.07 15.19 13.12
CA HIS A 23 17.15 14.04 14.00
C HIS A 23 15.81 13.29 14.06
N VAL A 24 15.83 11.96 13.94
CA VAL A 24 14.64 11.09 13.90
C VAL A 24 13.70 11.35 15.08
N LYS A 25 14.27 11.50 16.28
CA LYS A 25 13.51 11.71 17.52
C LYS A 25 12.65 12.98 17.48
N ASP A 26 13.18 14.06 16.92
CA ASP A 26 12.49 15.36 16.87
C ASP A 26 11.39 15.34 15.82
N VAL A 27 11.70 14.81 14.63
CA VAL A 27 10.73 14.67 13.55
C VAL A 27 9.56 13.77 13.98
N CYS A 28 9.83 12.65 14.65
CA CYS A 28 8.78 11.77 15.16
C CYS A 28 7.91 12.46 16.22
N ARG A 29 8.51 13.23 17.15
CA ARG A 29 7.78 13.94 18.20
C ARG A 29 6.83 15.00 17.62
N GLU A 30 7.29 15.77 16.63
CA GLU A 30 6.49 16.81 15.95
C GLU A 30 5.36 16.22 15.11
N ASN A 31 5.63 15.11 14.42
CA ASN A 31 4.66 14.46 13.53
C ASN A 31 3.75 13.47 14.27
N GLY A 32 3.88 13.31 15.59
CA GLY A 32 3.08 12.38 16.40
C GLY A 32 3.38 10.90 16.14
N GLY A 33 4.55 10.60 15.57
CA GLY A 33 5.05 9.25 15.32
C GLY A 33 5.98 8.75 16.43
N SER A 34 6.35 7.48 16.35
CA SER A 34 7.41 6.89 17.17
C SER A 34 8.64 6.57 16.32
N GLU A 35 9.83 6.53 16.93
CA GLU A 35 11.06 6.13 16.22
C GLU A 35 10.93 4.73 15.61
N ALA A 36 10.25 3.81 16.31
CA ALA A 36 9.94 2.48 15.77
C ALA A 36 9.08 2.55 14.49
N SER A 37 8.10 3.46 14.44
CA SER A 37 7.29 3.67 13.23
C SER A 37 8.13 4.22 12.09
N TYR A 38 9.06 5.13 12.38
CA TYR A 38 10.00 5.67 11.39
C TYR A 38 10.84 4.57 10.74
N TYR A 39 11.44 3.66 11.51
CA TYR A 39 12.26 2.60 10.91
C TYR A 39 11.42 1.61 10.08
N ASN A 40 10.19 1.31 10.50
CA ASN A 40 9.26 0.53 9.70
C ASN A 40 8.92 1.23 8.37
N TRP A 41 8.71 2.55 8.41
CA TRP A 41 8.49 3.35 7.21
C TRP A 41 9.72 3.44 6.32
N LYS A 42 10.90 3.59 6.89
CA LYS A 42 12.17 3.63 6.15
C LYS A 42 12.43 2.30 5.44
N SER A 43 12.11 1.17 6.07
CA SER A 43 12.21 -0.14 5.44
C SER A 43 11.23 -0.30 4.27
N LYS A 44 10.00 0.21 4.41
CA LYS A 44 8.93 0.03 3.41
C LYS A 44 8.96 1.06 2.26
N TYR A 45 9.32 2.30 2.56
CA TYR A 45 9.21 3.46 1.67
C TYR A 45 10.52 4.24 1.51
N GLY A 46 11.60 3.84 2.19
CA GLY A 46 12.91 4.49 2.03
C GLY A 46 13.41 4.37 0.60
N GLY A 47 13.93 5.47 0.05
CA GLY A 47 14.36 5.56 -1.34
C GLY A 47 13.22 5.60 -2.37
N MET A 48 11.96 5.62 -1.95
CA MET A 48 10.82 5.86 -2.84
C MET A 48 10.53 7.35 -2.96
N GLU A 49 10.28 7.80 -4.19
CA GLU A 49 9.77 9.13 -4.46
C GLU A 49 8.24 9.18 -4.43
N SER A 50 7.69 10.39 -4.36
CA SER A 50 6.23 10.60 -4.41
C SER A 50 5.58 10.01 -5.66
N SER A 51 6.31 9.98 -6.78
CA SER A 51 5.92 9.33 -8.04
C SER A 51 5.80 7.82 -7.91
N ASP A 52 6.68 7.18 -7.13
CA ASP A 52 6.69 5.72 -6.95
C ASP A 52 5.47 5.28 -6.15
N ILE A 53 5.09 6.04 -5.12
CA ILE A 53 3.87 5.78 -4.35
C ILE A 53 2.62 5.96 -5.21
N LYS A 54 2.58 7.00 -6.04
CA LYS A 54 1.45 7.22 -6.96
C LYS A 54 1.29 6.03 -7.91
N ARG A 55 2.39 5.62 -8.55
CA ARG A 55 2.41 4.46 -9.45
C ARG A 55 2.02 3.17 -8.73
N MET A 56 2.47 2.98 -7.49
CA MET A 56 2.11 1.83 -6.67
C MET A 56 0.60 1.80 -6.38
N LYS A 57 0.00 2.94 -5.99
CA LYS A 57 -1.46 3.03 -5.78
C LYS A 57 -2.27 2.76 -7.04
N GLU A 58 -1.84 3.30 -8.18
CA GLU A 58 -2.47 3.02 -9.48
C GLU A 58 -2.43 1.52 -9.82
N ARG A 59 -1.31 0.86 -9.53
CA ARG A 59 -1.17 -0.60 -9.72
C ARG A 59 -2.04 -1.40 -8.75
N GLU A 60 -2.13 -1.01 -7.49
CA GLU A 60 -3.00 -1.66 -6.50
C GLU A 60 -4.49 -1.51 -6.87
N GLU A 61 -4.89 -0.34 -7.34
CA GLU A 61 -6.26 -0.06 -7.79
C GLU A 61 -6.62 -0.91 -9.01
N GLU A 62 -5.75 -0.96 -10.01
CA GLU A 62 -5.97 -1.79 -11.19
C GLU A 62 -6.00 -3.29 -10.82
N ASN A 63 -5.11 -3.75 -9.95
CA ASN A 63 -5.13 -5.13 -9.45
C ASN A 63 -6.45 -5.46 -8.74
N ARG A 64 -6.96 -4.53 -7.91
CA ARG A 64 -8.26 -4.68 -7.24
C ARG A 64 -9.39 -4.80 -8.26
N ARG A 65 -9.40 -3.92 -9.28
CA ARG A 65 -10.40 -3.94 -10.35
C ARG A 65 -10.37 -5.24 -11.14
N LEU A 66 -9.17 -5.70 -11.51
CA LEU A 66 -8.96 -6.96 -12.22
C LEU A 66 -9.44 -8.15 -11.38
N LYS A 67 -9.12 -8.20 -10.08
CA LYS A 67 -9.60 -9.26 -9.18
C LYS A 67 -11.12 -9.27 -9.05
N GLN A 68 -11.77 -8.09 -8.97
CA GLN A 68 -13.23 -7.99 -8.94
C GLN A 68 -13.87 -8.46 -10.24
N MET A 69 -13.30 -8.07 -11.38
CA MET A 69 -13.77 -8.51 -12.69
C MET A 69 -13.61 -10.03 -12.83
N TYR A 70 -12.46 -10.58 -12.45
CA TYR A 70 -12.20 -12.01 -12.47
C TYR A 70 -13.19 -12.78 -11.58
N ALA A 71 -13.40 -12.33 -10.34
CA ALA A 71 -14.38 -12.93 -9.44
C ALA A 71 -15.79 -12.91 -10.05
N SER A 72 -16.18 -11.79 -10.67
CA SER A 72 -17.47 -11.64 -11.34
C SER A 72 -17.62 -12.57 -12.55
N LEU A 73 -16.56 -12.72 -13.35
CA LEU A 73 -16.52 -13.62 -14.51
C LEU A 73 -16.57 -15.08 -14.06
N CYS A 74 -15.81 -15.47 -13.04
CA CYS A 74 -15.86 -16.80 -12.45
C CYS A 74 -17.25 -17.11 -11.92
N GLN A 75 -17.88 -16.18 -11.20
CA GLN A 75 -19.25 -16.36 -10.70
C GLN A 75 -20.26 -16.52 -11.84
N ARG A 76 -20.12 -15.77 -12.93
CA ARG A 76 -20.97 -15.93 -14.13
C ARG A 76 -20.74 -17.30 -14.77
N ARG A 77 -19.49 -17.71 -14.94
CA ARG A 77 -19.12 -18.99 -15.55
C ARG A 77 -19.67 -20.18 -14.76
N MET A 78 -19.53 -20.17 -13.43
CA MET A 78 -20.07 -21.21 -12.55
C MET A 78 -21.61 -21.31 -12.62
N LYS A 79 -22.31 -20.20 -12.87
CA LYS A 79 -23.77 -20.22 -13.08
C LYS A 79 -24.17 -20.81 -14.43
N SER A 80 -23.30 -20.70 -15.45
CA SER A 80 -23.56 -21.18 -16.81
C SER A 80 -23.10 -22.62 -17.05
N ASP A 81 -22.03 -23.06 -16.37
CA ASP A 81 -21.50 -24.42 -16.44
C ASP A 81 -20.99 -24.86 -15.05
N PRO A 82 -21.79 -25.63 -14.28
CA PRO A 82 -21.46 -25.99 -12.90
C PRO A 82 -20.32 -27.01 -12.76
N LEU A 83 -19.81 -27.59 -13.86
CA LEU A 83 -18.69 -28.53 -13.83
C LEU A 83 -17.31 -27.85 -13.92
N ILE A 84 -17.28 -26.54 -14.17
CA ILE A 84 -16.03 -25.79 -14.27
C ILE A 84 -15.64 -25.22 -12.90
N SER A 85 -14.66 -25.84 -12.26
CA SER A 85 -14.02 -25.29 -11.07
C SER A 85 -13.23 -24.01 -11.44
N PRO A 86 -13.29 -22.93 -10.64
CA PRO A 86 -12.42 -21.79 -10.85
C PRO A 86 -10.95 -22.22 -10.73
N PRO A 87 -10.04 -21.74 -11.61
CA PRO A 87 -8.61 -21.92 -11.43
C PRO A 87 -8.25 -21.40 -10.04
N THR A 88 -7.77 -22.30 -9.18
CA THR A 88 -7.33 -21.99 -7.82
C THR A 88 -6.24 -20.94 -7.95
N ALA A 89 -6.58 -19.69 -7.65
CA ALA A 89 -5.59 -18.65 -7.54
C ALA A 89 -4.80 -18.93 -6.26
N GLN A 90 -3.68 -19.65 -6.39
CA GLN A 90 -2.64 -19.68 -5.36
C GLN A 90 -2.11 -18.25 -5.24
N TYR A 91 -2.73 -17.47 -4.35
CA TYR A 91 -2.22 -16.19 -3.88
C TYR A 91 -1.64 -16.37 -2.49
#